data_AF-A0A437JA80-F1
#
_entry.id   AF-A0A437JA80-F1
#
_cell.length_a   1.000
_cell.length_b   1.000
_cell.length_c   1.000
_cell.angle_alpha   90.00
_cell.angle_beta   90.00
_cell.angle_gamma   90.00
#
_symmetry.space_group_name_H-M   'P 1'
#
loop_
_entity.id
_entity.type
_entity.pdbx_description
1 polymer ?
#
loop_
_entity_poly.entity_id
_entity_poly.type
_entity_poly.pdbx_seq_one_letter_code
_entity_poly.pdbx_strand_id
1 'polypeptide(L)'
;MPPPTDISDPDNSEQRDDGQAQDVAADALHRGTEPGGETERGGGDDRGAVMPDDTPDLVDTMNAMVRSGRIDNGAFAGEPMMDDEEDILGDTDDDEDD
;
A
#
# COMPACT_ATOMS: atom_id res chain seq x y z
N MET A 1 -32.51 -4.63 -8.91
CA MET A 1 -31.25 -4.03 -8.45
C MET A 1 -30.77 -3.12 -9.57
N PRO A 2 -30.51 -1.83 -9.31
CA PRO A 2 -29.77 -1.01 -10.28
C PRO A 2 -28.37 -1.62 -10.49
N PRO A 3 -27.76 -1.45 -11.67
CA PRO A 3 -26.38 -1.86 -11.88
C PRO A 3 -25.47 -1.13 -10.87
N PRO A 4 -24.36 -1.72 -10.42
CA PRO A 4 -23.35 -0.94 -9.71
C PRO A 4 -22.98 0.22 -10.62
N THR A 5 -23.09 1.44 -10.10
CA THR A 5 -22.49 2.62 -10.73
C THR A 5 -21.02 2.28 -10.93
N ASP A 6 -20.59 2.28 -12.19
CA ASP A 6 -19.19 2.35 -12.57
C ASP A 6 -18.67 3.67 -12.00
N ILE A 7 -18.29 3.66 -10.72
CA ILE A 7 -17.32 4.60 -10.20
C ILE A 7 -16.07 4.18 -10.94
N SER A 8 -15.87 4.77 -12.13
CA SER A 8 -14.60 4.77 -12.82
C SER A 8 -13.54 4.94 -11.76
N ASP A 9 -12.57 4.02 -11.70
CA ASP A 9 -11.41 4.10 -10.80
C ASP A 9 -11.01 5.56 -10.68
N PRO A 10 -10.95 6.15 -9.47
CA PRO A 10 -10.65 7.57 -9.31
C PRO A 10 -9.35 7.86 -10.07
N ASP A 11 -9.52 8.55 -11.19
CA ASP A 11 -8.48 8.80 -12.17
C ASP A 11 -7.70 10.01 -11.69
N ASN A 12 -6.75 9.75 -10.79
CA ASN A 12 -5.90 10.80 -10.25
C ASN A 12 -5.02 11.34 -11.38
N SER A 13 -5.25 12.61 -11.70
CA SER A 13 -4.65 13.30 -12.82
C SER A 13 -3.14 13.43 -12.68
N GLU A 14 -2.63 13.53 -11.45
CA GLU A 14 -1.22 13.57 -11.11
C GLU A 14 -0.49 12.25 -11.42
N GLN A 15 -1.19 11.09 -11.43
CA GLN A 15 -0.59 9.81 -11.85
C GLN A 15 -0.22 9.76 -13.34
N ARG A 16 -0.67 10.75 -14.14
CA ARG A 16 -0.36 10.84 -15.57
C ARG A 16 0.86 11.72 -15.87
N ASP A 17 1.40 12.39 -14.85
CA ASP A 17 2.62 13.18 -15.00
C ASP A 17 3.87 12.29 -15.02
N ASP A 18 5.01 12.84 -15.42
CA ASP A 18 6.28 12.12 -15.48
C ASP A 18 6.95 12.01 -14.10
N GLY A 19 7.72 10.93 -13.89
CA GLY A 19 8.48 10.72 -12.65
C GLY A 19 7.70 10.01 -11.55
N GLN A 20 6.59 9.37 -11.92
CA GLN A 20 5.71 8.68 -10.99
C GLN A 20 6.31 7.33 -10.56
N ALA A 21 5.70 6.70 -9.55
CA ALA A 21 6.16 5.42 -9.05
C ALA A 21 6.23 4.33 -10.14
N GLN A 22 5.38 4.43 -11.17
CA GLN A 22 5.37 3.53 -12.33
C GLN A 22 6.63 3.72 -13.20
N ASP A 23 7.09 4.96 -13.40
CA ASP A 23 8.33 5.26 -14.12
C ASP A 23 9.53 4.77 -13.35
N VAL A 24 9.56 4.99 -12.02
CA VAL A 24 10.62 4.47 -11.14
C VAL A 24 10.64 2.95 -11.16
N ALA A 25 9.48 2.29 -11.14
CA ALA A 25 9.38 0.85 -11.24
C ALA A 25 9.82 0.32 -12.63
N ALA A 26 9.46 1.02 -13.71
CA ALA A 26 9.90 0.69 -15.06
C ALA A 26 11.41 0.84 -15.22
N ASP A 27 12.00 1.88 -14.63
CA ASP A 27 13.45 2.09 -14.57
C ASP A 27 14.14 1.03 -13.72
N ALA A 28 13.55 0.67 -12.57
CA ALA A 28 14.07 -0.36 -11.69
C ALA A 28 14.04 -1.76 -12.32
N LEU A 29 13.04 -2.08 -13.13
CA LEU A 29 12.97 -3.33 -13.91
C LEU A 29 14.11 -3.43 -14.95
N HIS A 30 14.51 -2.31 -15.54
CA HIS A 30 15.59 -2.25 -16.52
C HIS A 30 16.97 -2.08 -15.87
N ARG A 31 17.03 -1.63 -14.62
CA ARG A 31 18.24 -1.63 -13.81
C ARG A 31 18.55 -3.08 -13.44
N GLY A 32 19.59 -3.65 -14.04
CA GLY A 32 20.04 -5.03 -13.85
C GLY A 32 20.58 -5.37 -12.45
N THR A 33 19.87 -4.99 -11.40
CA THR A 33 20.02 -5.59 -10.07
C THR A 33 19.28 -6.91 -10.10
N GLU A 34 20.02 -8.01 -9.94
CA GLU A 34 19.41 -9.29 -9.58
C GLU A 34 18.54 -9.03 -8.34
N PRO A 35 17.20 -9.21 -8.40
CA PRO A 35 16.42 -9.17 -7.20
C PRO A 35 17.04 -10.21 -6.26
N GLY A 36 17.41 -9.79 -5.06
CA GLY A 36 17.91 -10.70 -4.02
C GLY A 36 16.98 -11.90 -3.96
N GLY A 37 17.57 -13.10 -3.85
CA GLY A 37 16.85 -14.36 -3.94
C GLY A 37 15.58 -14.39 -3.08
N GLU A 38 14.69 -15.32 -3.42
CA GLU A 38 13.44 -15.59 -2.70
C GLU A 38 13.62 -15.42 -1.18
N THR A 39 12.84 -14.51 -0.58
CA THR A 39 12.92 -14.24 0.85
C THR A 39 12.30 -15.41 1.59
N GLU A 40 13.13 -16.15 2.32
CA GLU A 40 12.71 -17.26 3.15
C GLU A 40 12.26 -16.76 4.53
N ARG A 41 11.36 -17.51 5.17
CA ARG A 41 11.00 -17.29 6.58
C ARG A 41 12.25 -17.44 7.44
N GLY A 42 12.52 -16.47 8.31
CA GLY A 42 13.62 -16.53 9.28
C GLY A 42 13.28 -17.40 10.50
N GLY A 43 14.25 -17.66 11.39
CA GLY A 43 13.98 -18.26 12.71
C GLY A 43 14.32 -19.74 12.89
N GLY A 44 15.48 -20.20 12.40
CA GLY A 44 16.09 -21.40 13.00
C GLY A 44 16.42 -21.17 14.49
N ASP A 45 16.65 -22.23 15.28
CA ASP A 45 16.96 -22.22 16.73
C ASP A 45 18.18 -21.31 17.09
N ASP A 46 18.02 -20.00 16.99
CA ASP A 46 19.03 -19.01 17.34
C ASP A 46 18.79 -18.59 18.78
N ARG A 47 19.59 -19.16 19.68
CA ARG A 47 19.55 -18.85 21.11
C ARG A 47 19.88 -17.38 21.43
N GLY A 48 20.36 -16.60 20.45
CA GLY A 48 20.60 -15.17 20.55
C GLY A 48 19.47 -14.28 20.00
N ALA A 49 18.38 -14.86 19.52
CA ALA A 49 17.27 -14.10 18.93
C ALA A 49 16.65 -13.16 19.97
N VAL A 50 16.54 -11.88 19.61
CA VAL A 50 15.89 -10.84 20.43
C VAL A 50 14.36 -10.95 20.32
N MET A 51 13.87 -11.47 19.19
CA MET A 51 12.44 -11.67 18.97
C MET A 51 12.03 -13.10 19.35
N PRO A 52 10.91 -13.29 20.08
CA PRO A 52 10.34 -14.61 20.35
C PRO A 52 9.95 -15.35 19.07
N ASP A 53 10.09 -16.67 19.05
CA ASP A 53 9.76 -17.55 17.91
C ASP A 53 8.29 -17.46 17.47
N ASP A 54 7.39 -17.03 18.37
CA ASP A 54 5.96 -16.85 18.08
C ASP A 54 5.63 -15.49 17.43
N THR A 55 6.64 -14.66 17.16
CA THR A 55 6.45 -13.35 16.51
C THR A 55 6.39 -13.54 14.99
N PRO A 56 5.33 -13.08 14.31
CA PRO A 56 5.27 -13.15 12.85
C PRO A 56 6.43 -12.38 12.20
N ASP A 57 7.13 -13.02 11.28
CA ASP A 57 8.15 -12.34 10.47
C ASP A 57 7.54 -11.63 9.24
N LEU A 58 8.41 -11.05 8.40
CA LEU A 58 7.97 -10.34 7.20
C LEU A 58 7.20 -11.26 6.24
N VAL A 59 7.69 -12.49 6.03
CA VAL A 59 7.08 -13.47 5.12
C VAL A 59 5.73 -13.92 5.66
N ASP A 60 5.61 -14.08 6.97
CA ASP A 60 4.35 -14.44 7.63
C ASP A 60 3.31 -13.35 7.53
N THR A 61 3.74 -12.12 7.72
CA THR A 61 2.88 -10.94 7.60
C THR A 61 2.40 -10.78 6.15
N MET A 62 3.30 -10.93 5.17
CA MET A 62 2.94 -10.92 3.74
C MET A 62 1.94 -12.01 3.38
N ASN A 63 2.17 -13.25 3.83
CA ASN A 63 1.25 -14.35 3.61
C ASN A 63 -0.09 -14.14 4.30
N ALA A 64 -0.11 -13.53 5.49
CA ALA A 64 -1.34 -13.20 6.20
C ALA A 64 -2.18 -12.17 5.42
N MET A 65 -1.53 -11.13 4.86
CA MET A 65 -2.20 -10.13 4.02
C MET A 65 -2.77 -10.75 2.72
N VAL A 66 -1.99 -11.60 2.05
CA VAL A 66 -2.47 -12.29 0.82
C VAL A 66 -3.67 -13.19 1.13
N ARG A 67 -3.63 -13.92 2.24
CA ARG A 67 -4.72 -14.83 2.64
C ARG A 67 -5.98 -14.08 3.09
N SER A 68 -5.81 -12.98 3.81
CA SER A 68 -6.93 -12.21 4.33
C SER A 68 -7.57 -11.33 3.25
N GLY A 69 -6.81 -10.94 2.22
CA GLY A 69 -7.21 -9.93 1.25
C GLY A 69 -7.52 -8.57 1.90
N ARG A 70 -7.17 -8.40 3.17
CA ARG A 70 -7.51 -7.23 3.98
C ARG A 70 -6.24 -6.48 4.29
N ILE A 71 -6.11 -5.30 3.70
CA ILE A 71 -5.15 -4.29 4.10
C ILE A 71 -5.76 -3.53 5.27
N ASP A 72 -5.00 -3.38 6.35
CA ASP A 72 -5.42 -2.56 7.48
C ASP A 72 -5.25 -1.08 7.13
N ASN A 73 -6.35 -0.44 6.73
CA ASN A 73 -6.40 1.00 6.50
C ASN A 73 -6.77 1.78 7.77
N GLY A 74 -6.85 1.12 8.94
CA GLY A 74 -7.22 1.75 10.21
C GLY A 74 -6.24 2.83 10.66
N ALA A 75 -4.99 2.79 10.17
CA ALA A 75 -4.01 3.84 10.38
C ALA A 75 -4.44 5.20 9.82
N PHE A 76 -5.26 5.20 8.76
CA PHE A 76 -5.74 6.39 8.06
C PHE A 76 -7.15 6.81 8.51
N ALA A 77 -7.72 6.13 9.51
CA ALA A 77 -9.09 6.39 9.95
C ALA A 77 -9.20 7.75 10.66
N GLY A 78 -9.90 8.70 10.04
CA GLY A 78 -10.09 10.06 10.55
C GLY A 78 -9.00 11.05 10.12
N GLU A 79 -8.09 10.65 9.24
CA GLU A 79 -7.21 11.61 8.58
C GLU A 79 -7.99 12.43 7.53
N PRO A 80 -7.65 13.73 7.35
CA PRO A 80 -8.23 14.56 6.30
C PRO A 80 -7.94 14.00 4.89
N MET A 81 -8.85 14.27 3.96
CA MET A 81 -8.62 13.97 2.54
C MET A 81 -7.71 15.06 1.98
N MET A 82 -6.42 14.76 1.85
CA MET A 82 -5.41 15.70 1.34
C MET A 82 -5.40 15.83 -0.19
N ASP A 83 -6.43 15.34 -0.87
CA ASP A 83 -6.52 15.32 -2.33
C ASP A 83 -7.30 16.57 -2.79
N ASP A 84 -6.68 17.37 -3.65
CA ASP A 84 -7.21 18.64 -4.14
C ASP A 84 -8.13 18.48 -5.37
N GLU A 85 -8.39 17.24 -5.80
CA GLU A 85 -9.30 16.89 -6.89
C GLU A 85 -10.80 16.95 -6.49
N GLU A 86 -11.20 17.99 -5.76
CA GLU A 86 -12.57 18.29 -5.29
C GLU A 86 -13.63 18.22 -6.41
N ASP A 87 -13.24 18.63 -7.63
CA ASP A 87 -14.09 18.62 -8.82
C ASP A 87 -14.64 17.22 -9.16
N ILE A 88 -13.89 16.15 -8.83
CA ILE A 88 -14.29 14.76 -9.04
C ILE A 88 -14.64 14.04 -7.73
N LEU A 89 -14.03 14.42 -6.62
CA LEU A 89 -14.12 13.73 -5.34
C LEU A 89 -15.27 14.26 -4.46
N GLY A 90 -15.80 15.45 -4.77
CA GLY A 90 -16.76 16.17 -3.95
C GLY A 90 -16.06 17.03 -2.89
N ASP A 91 -16.84 17.56 -1.95
CA ASP A 91 -16.31 18.39 -0.85
C ASP A 91 -15.37 17.54 0.02
N THR A 92 -14.05 17.75 -0.12
CA THR A 92 -12.99 16.98 0.56
C THR A 92 -12.57 17.60 1.88
N ASP A 93 -12.97 18.84 2.15
CA ASP A 93 -12.75 19.53 3.42
C ASP A 93 -14.07 19.72 4.18
N ASP A 94 -14.07 19.29 5.44
CA ASP A 94 -14.61 20.12 6.50
C ASP A 94 -13.41 20.50 7.36
N ASP A 95 -12.63 21.49 6.90
CA ASP A 95 -11.81 22.34 7.77
C ASP A 95 -12.77 23.11 8.70
N GLU A 96 -13.40 22.41 9.65
CA GLU A 96 -14.10 23.01 10.79
C GLU A 96 -13.06 23.54 11.79
N ASP A 97 -12.31 24.57 11.38
CA ASP A 97 -11.69 25.51 12.30
C ASP A 97 -12.79 26.49 12.79
N ASP A 98 -13.34 26.24 13.99
CA ASP A 98 -14.03 27.26 14.81
C ASP A 98 -13.62 27.16 16.30
#